data_AF-A0A7C5M6W9-F1
#
_entry.id   AF-A0A7C5M6W9-F1
#
_cell.length_a   1.000
_cell.length_b   1.000
_cell.length_c   1.000
_cell.angle_alpha   90.00
_cell.angle_beta   90.00
_cell.angle_gamma   90.00
#
_symmetry.space_group_name_H-M   'P 1'
#
loop_
_entity.id
_entity.type
_entity.pdbx_description
1 polymer ?
#
loop_
_entity_poly.entity_id
_entity_poly.type
_entity_poly.pdbx_seq_one_letter_code
_entity_poly.pdbx_strand_id
1 'polypeptide(L)'
;MSNATGKSGISRRTIIWAVSYLVVFLLGFVPQYSNARSARRQLESARQELAAAGYRLELAALRDAISQVHLEAVQKNYGIAAQRSTAFFDQLQGMANRERDPERKKAFQEILAARDTVTAGLASGDAAVTAEIQRLLRLLFSAASA
;
A
#
# COMPACT_ATOMS: atom_id res chain seq x y z
N MET A 1 34.11 -74.17 19.16
CA MET A 1 33.86 -74.54 17.76
C MET A 1 32.74 -73.66 17.21
N SER A 2 33.08 -72.91 16.16
CA SER A 2 32.27 -72.13 15.19
C SER A 2 31.00 -71.39 15.60
N ASN A 3 31.09 -70.05 15.47
CA ASN A 3 30.01 -69.09 15.25
C ASN A 3 29.07 -69.49 14.11
N ALA A 4 27.78 -69.19 14.27
CA ALA A 4 26.82 -69.08 13.17
C ALA A 4 25.98 -67.82 13.35
N THR A 5 26.57 -66.67 13.00
CA THR A 5 25.84 -65.45 12.68
C THR A 5 24.93 -65.73 11.49
N GLY A 6 23.66 -66.03 11.76
CA GLY A 6 22.61 -66.01 10.76
C GLY A 6 22.45 -64.59 10.24
N LYS A 7 23.21 -64.23 9.20
CA LYS A 7 22.98 -63.03 8.40
C LYS A 7 21.56 -63.15 7.86
N SER A 8 20.61 -62.47 8.50
CA SER A 8 19.27 -62.26 8.00
C SER A 8 19.39 -61.41 6.74
N GLY A 9 19.62 -62.07 5.61
CA GLY A 9 19.63 -61.44 4.29
C GLY A 9 18.25 -60.85 4.06
N ILE A 10 18.17 -59.52 4.10
CA ILE A 10 16.92 -58.80 3.86
C ILE A 10 16.38 -59.29 2.52
N SER A 11 15.20 -59.91 2.53
CA SER A 11 14.62 -60.44 1.30
C SER A 11 14.34 -59.30 0.33
N ARG A 12 14.58 -59.51 -0.97
CA ARG A 12 14.32 -58.50 -2.02
C ARG A 12 12.88 -57.95 -1.94
N ARG A 13 11.93 -58.78 -1.51
CA ARG A 13 10.52 -58.38 -1.29
C ARG A 13 10.40 -57.38 -0.14
N THR A 14 11.10 -57.58 0.97
CA THR A 14 11.13 -56.64 2.10
C THR A 14 11.70 -55.29 1.71
N ILE A 15 12.76 -55.28 0.89
CA ILE A 15 13.35 -54.04 0.34
C ILE A 15 12.33 -53.32 -0.54
N ILE A 16 11.63 -54.04 -1.43
CA ILE A 16 10.61 -53.46 -2.31
C ILE A 16 9.47 -52.85 -1.49
N TRP A 17 8.98 -53.53 -0.46
CA TRP A 17 7.94 -53.01 0.43
C TRP A 17 8.40 -51.79 1.22
N ALA A 18 9.62 -51.80 1.76
CA ALA A 18 10.18 -50.67 2.50
C ALA A 18 10.38 -49.43 1.61
N VAL A 19 10.90 -49.61 0.40
CA VAL A 19 11.06 -48.52 -0.58
C VAL A 19 9.69 -48.00 -1.02
N SER A 20 8.72 -48.88 -1.25
CA SER A 20 7.36 -48.49 -1.63
C SER A 20 6.69 -47.64 -0.54
N TYR A 21 6.82 -48.04 0.73
CA TYR A 21 6.33 -47.25 1.87
C TYR A 21 6.99 -45.88 1.96
N LEU A 22 8.30 -45.82 1.74
CA LEU A 22 9.06 -44.55 1.73
C LEU A 22 8.60 -43.62 0.61
N VAL A 23 8.33 -44.14 -0.59
CA VAL A 23 7.87 -43.36 -1.75
C VAL A 23 6.46 -42.82 -1.53
N VAL A 24 5.54 -43.64 -0.99
CA VAL A 24 4.18 -43.19 -0.64
C VAL A 24 4.23 -42.13 0.46
N PHE A 25 5.08 -42.33 1.47
CA PHE A 25 5.30 -41.37 2.55
C PHE A 25 5.87 -40.04 2.02
N LEU A 26 6.87 -40.09 1.13
CA LEU A 26 7.44 -38.89 0.49
C LEU A 26 6.43 -38.17 -0.42
N LEU A 27 5.64 -38.91 -1.21
CA LEU A 27 4.60 -38.34 -2.07
C LEU A 27 3.46 -37.69 -1.27
N GLY A 28 3.18 -38.19 -0.07
CA GLY A 28 2.22 -37.57 0.86
C GLY A 28 2.78 -36.34 1.60
N PHE A 29 4.09 -36.30 1.85
CA PHE A 29 4.73 -35.26 2.68
C PHE A 29 5.20 -34.03 1.90
N VAL A 30 5.61 -34.19 0.62
CA VAL A 30 6.06 -33.09 -0.25
C VAL A 30 4.97 -32.05 -0.60
N PRO A 31 3.70 -32.41 -0.91
CA PRO A 31 2.68 -31.43 -1.26
C PRO A 31 2.27 -30.52 -0.08
N GLN A 32 2.50 -30.95 1.17
CA GLN A 32 2.19 -30.12 2.34
C GLN A 32 3.19 -28.96 2.54
N TYR A 33 4.45 -29.14 2.15
CA TYR A 33 5.46 -28.08 2.28
C TYR A 33 5.34 -27.00 1.20
N SER A 34 4.84 -27.34 0.01
CA SER A 34 4.56 -26.36 -1.06
C SER A 34 3.35 -25.49 -0.73
N ASN A 35 2.32 -26.04 -0.09
CA ASN A 35 1.08 -25.33 0.25
C ASN A 35 1.28 -24.29 1.35
N ALA A 36 2.14 -24.57 2.35
CA ALA A 36 2.48 -23.58 3.37
C ALA A 36 3.24 -22.37 2.77
N ARG A 37 4.06 -22.59 1.74
CA ARG A 37 4.85 -21.53 1.10
C ARG A 37 4.03 -20.73 0.08
N SER A 38 3.12 -21.37 -0.66
CA SER A 38 2.18 -20.67 -1.56
C SER A 38 1.13 -19.87 -0.77
N ALA A 39 0.59 -20.40 0.33
CA ALA A 39 -0.31 -19.66 1.21
C ALA A 39 0.36 -18.44 1.85
N ARG A 40 1.64 -18.55 2.25
CA ARG A 40 2.43 -17.41 2.74
C ARG A 40 2.66 -16.36 1.65
N ARG A 41 3.01 -16.79 0.43
CA ARG A 41 3.19 -15.88 -0.71
C ARG A 41 1.90 -15.18 -1.10
N GLN A 42 0.76 -15.88 -1.07
CA GLN A 42 -0.56 -15.30 -1.34
C GLN A 42 -0.99 -14.32 -0.25
N LEU A 43 -0.71 -14.61 1.02
CA LEU A 43 -0.95 -13.69 2.12
C LEU A 43 -0.05 -12.44 2.02
N GLU A 44 1.22 -12.60 1.66
CA GLU A 44 2.14 -11.48 1.46
C GLU A 44 1.74 -10.63 0.24
N SER A 45 1.36 -11.24 -0.88
CA SER A 45 0.89 -10.52 -2.07
C SER A 45 -0.43 -9.80 -1.80
N ALA A 46 -1.40 -10.46 -1.15
CA ALA A 46 -2.67 -9.84 -0.78
C ALA A 46 -2.46 -8.67 0.19
N ARG A 47 -1.54 -8.78 1.16
CA ARG A 47 -1.20 -7.65 2.06
C ARG A 47 -0.56 -6.49 1.30
N GLN A 48 0.33 -6.77 0.35
CA GLN A 48 0.95 -5.74 -0.48
C GLN A 48 -0.07 -5.04 -1.38
N GLU A 49 -0.98 -5.81 -2.00
CA GLU A 49 -2.06 -5.28 -2.82
C GLU A 49 -3.03 -4.43 -1.99
N LEU A 50 -3.39 -4.88 -0.79
CA LEU A 50 -4.22 -4.09 0.14
C LEU A 50 -3.53 -2.79 0.56
N ALA A 51 -2.24 -2.83 0.87
CA ALA A 51 -1.48 -1.62 1.21
C ALA A 51 -1.41 -0.64 0.04
N ALA A 52 -1.18 -1.14 -1.19
CA ALA A 52 -1.16 -0.32 -2.40
C ALA A 52 -2.55 0.21 -2.77
N ALA A 53 -3.62 -0.55 -2.54
CA ALA A 53 -4.99 -0.11 -2.72
C ALA A 53 -5.38 0.96 -1.69
N GLY A 54 -5.02 0.76 -0.42
CA GLY A 54 -5.22 1.73 0.65
C GLY A 54 -4.52 3.06 0.36
N TYR A 55 -3.27 3.01 -0.09
CA TYR A 55 -2.54 4.20 -0.49
C TYR A 55 -3.21 4.95 -1.66
N ARG A 56 -3.67 4.23 -2.69
CA ARG A 56 -4.42 4.82 -3.81
C ARG A 56 -5.73 5.46 -3.37
N LEU A 57 -6.42 4.86 -2.40
CA LEU A 57 -7.64 5.40 -1.81
C LEU A 57 -7.36 6.70 -1.03
N GLU A 58 -6.32 6.72 -0.20
CA GLU A 58 -5.92 7.94 0.53
C GLU A 58 -5.59 9.09 -0.45
N LEU A 59 -4.92 8.78 -1.55
CA LEU A 59 -4.58 9.76 -2.59
C LEU A 59 -5.80 10.26 -3.36
N ALA A 60 -6.76 9.38 -3.65
CA ALA A 60 -8.04 9.74 -4.25
C ALA A 60 -8.87 10.63 -3.31
N ALA A 61 -8.91 10.31 -2.01
CA ALA A 61 -9.57 11.13 -1.00
C ALA A 61 -8.92 12.52 -0.90
N LEU A 62 -7.60 12.60 -1.04
CA LEU A 62 -6.88 13.87 -1.02
C LEU A 62 -7.22 14.74 -2.25
N ARG A 63 -7.31 14.12 -3.43
CA ARG A 63 -7.77 14.78 -4.67
C ARG A 63 -9.21 15.29 -4.55
N ASP A 64 -10.10 14.49 -3.97
CA ASP A 64 -11.49 14.89 -3.76
C ASP A 64 -11.56 16.07 -2.77
N ALA A 65 -10.82 16.02 -1.66
CA ALA A 65 -10.78 17.08 -0.67
C ALA A 65 -10.35 18.43 -1.26
N ILE A 66 -9.25 18.50 -2.03
CA ILE A 66 -8.85 19.77 -2.67
C ILE A 66 -9.81 20.22 -3.78
N SER A 67 -10.48 19.28 -4.47
CA SER A 67 -11.50 19.62 -5.47
C SER A 67 -12.71 20.27 -4.82
N GLN A 68 -13.12 19.79 -3.65
CA GLN A 68 -14.18 20.42 -2.85
C GLN A 68 -13.77 21.81 -2.36
N VAL A 69 -12.52 21.98 -1.87
CA VAL A 69 -12.00 23.30 -1.49
C VAL A 69 -12.07 24.28 -2.66
N HIS A 70 -11.63 23.85 -3.85
CA HIS A 70 -11.68 24.66 -5.06
C HIS A 70 -13.12 25.03 -5.43
N LEU A 71 -14.04 24.07 -5.39
CA LEU A 71 -15.44 24.28 -5.72
C LEU A 71 -16.12 25.29 -4.78
N GLU A 72 -15.84 25.21 -3.48
CA GLU A 72 -16.35 26.17 -2.48
C GLU A 72 -15.73 27.57 -2.68
N ALA A 73 -14.43 27.64 -2.99
CA ALA A 73 -13.74 28.91 -3.26
C ALA A 73 -14.28 29.59 -4.54
N VAL A 74 -14.55 28.83 -5.61
CA VAL A 74 -15.18 29.34 -6.84
C VAL A 74 -16.59 29.86 -6.57
N GLN A 75 -17.34 29.18 -5.69
CA GLN A 75 -18.66 29.63 -5.24
C GLN A 75 -18.61 30.79 -4.23
N LYS A 76 -17.42 31.29 -3.89
CA LYS A 76 -17.19 32.34 -2.88
C LYS A 76 -17.63 31.95 -1.46
N ASN A 77 -17.78 30.65 -1.19
CA ASN A 77 -18.07 30.10 0.13
C ASN A 77 -16.77 30.01 0.96
N TYR A 78 -16.08 31.13 1.16
CA TYR A 78 -14.72 31.13 1.72
C TYR A 78 -14.61 30.56 3.13
N GLY A 79 -15.65 30.71 3.97
CA GLY A 79 -15.70 30.07 5.29
C GLY A 79 -15.72 28.55 5.23
N ILE A 80 -16.52 27.97 4.33
CA ILE A 80 -16.57 26.51 4.11
C ILE A 80 -15.26 26.05 3.47
N ALA A 81 -14.75 26.79 2.49
CA ALA A 81 -13.47 26.50 1.86
C ALA A 81 -12.31 26.51 2.88
N ALA A 82 -12.31 27.41 3.87
CA ALA A 82 -11.30 27.45 4.93
C ALA A 82 -11.36 26.22 5.85
N GLN A 83 -12.57 25.78 6.21
CA GLN A 83 -12.74 24.55 7.00
C GLN A 83 -12.25 23.33 6.22
N ARG A 84 -12.65 23.20 4.95
CA ARG A 84 -12.24 22.09 4.08
C ARG A 84 -10.73 22.11 3.78
N SER A 85 -10.13 23.29 3.60
CA SER A 85 -8.70 23.42 3.30
C SER A 85 -7.85 22.98 4.48
N THR A 86 -8.28 23.30 5.71
CA THR A 86 -7.62 22.82 6.93
C THR A 86 -7.57 21.29 6.97
N ALA A 87 -8.71 20.63 6.78
CA ALA A 87 -8.78 19.16 6.75
C ALA A 87 -7.92 18.56 5.63
N PHE A 88 -7.91 19.19 4.45
CA PHE A 88 -7.05 18.79 3.33
C PHE A 88 -5.56 18.86 3.69
N PHE A 89 -5.10 19.97 4.26
CA PHE A 89 -3.67 20.13 4.60
C PHE A 89 -3.23 19.17 5.72
N ASP A 90 -4.09 18.91 6.70
CA ASP A 90 -3.79 17.96 7.77
C ASP A 90 -3.67 16.52 7.22
N GLN A 91 -4.56 16.13 6.30
CA GLN A 91 -4.47 14.84 5.61
C GLN A 91 -3.22 14.74 4.72
N LEU A 92 -2.92 15.79 3.95
CA LEU A 92 -1.73 15.87 3.11
C LEU A 92 -0.45 15.74 3.94
N GLN A 93 -0.38 16.39 5.11
CA GLN A 93 0.77 16.30 6.01
C GLN A 93 0.96 14.85 6.50
N GLY A 94 -0.12 14.16 6.86
CA GLY A 94 -0.08 12.76 7.25
C GLY A 94 0.42 11.82 6.14
N MET A 95 0.07 12.09 4.88
CA MET A 95 0.58 11.35 3.73
C MET A 95 2.04 11.71 3.40
N ALA A 96 2.40 12.99 3.42
CA ALA A 96 3.75 13.48 3.11
C ALA A 96 4.83 12.91 4.05
N ASN A 97 4.49 12.72 5.32
CA ASN A 97 5.39 12.10 6.30
C ASN A 97 5.69 10.62 6.00
N ARG A 98 4.76 9.93 5.32
CA ARG A 98 4.87 8.51 4.97
C ARG A 98 5.29 8.29 3.51
N GLU A 99 5.41 9.36 2.74
CA GLU A 99 5.76 9.32 1.33
C GLU A 99 7.21 8.89 1.12
N ARG A 100 7.40 7.91 0.23
CA ARG A 100 8.72 7.34 -0.10
C ARG A 100 9.20 7.79 -1.47
N ASP A 101 8.30 8.14 -2.37
CA ASP A 101 8.67 8.65 -3.68
C ASP A 101 9.18 10.10 -3.57
N PRO A 102 10.41 10.40 -4.01
CA PRO A 102 11.02 11.72 -3.82
C PRO A 102 10.31 12.83 -4.60
N GLU A 103 9.83 12.55 -5.82
CA GLU A 103 9.14 13.53 -6.65
C GLU A 103 7.76 13.87 -6.05
N ARG A 104 7.00 12.86 -5.67
CA ARG A 104 5.69 13.04 -5.01
C ARG A 104 5.84 13.69 -3.63
N LYS A 105 6.87 13.33 -2.87
CA LYS A 105 7.17 13.97 -1.58
C LYS A 105 7.46 15.45 -1.76
N LYS A 106 8.25 15.82 -2.78
CA LYS A 106 8.53 17.23 -3.11
C LYS A 106 7.25 17.97 -3.49
N ALA A 107 6.40 17.38 -4.32
CA ALA A 107 5.10 17.99 -4.66
C ALA A 107 4.21 18.19 -3.42
N PHE A 108 4.14 17.20 -2.53
CA PHE A 108 3.38 17.32 -1.28
C PHE A 108 3.93 18.42 -0.37
N GLN A 109 5.26 18.56 -0.27
CA GLN A 109 5.90 19.63 0.49
C GLN A 109 5.62 21.00 -0.11
N GLU A 110 5.65 21.13 -1.44
CA GLU A 110 5.31 22.38 -2.13
C GLU A 110 3.85 22.76 -1.87
N ILE A 111 2.93 21.80 -1.91
CA ILE A 111 1.52 22.05 -1.59
C ILE A 111 1.38 22.48 -0.13
N LEU A 112 2.03 21.80 0.81
CA LEU A 112 2.01 22.15 2.24
C LEU A 112 2.56 23.55 2.51
N ALA A 113 3.58 23.99 1.75
CA ALA A 113 4.15 25.33 1.89
C ALA A 113 3.15 26.45 1.53
N ALA A 114 2.12 26.15 0.73
CA ALA A 114 1.08 27.09 0.38
C ALA A 114 -0.04 27.21 1.44
N ARG A 115 0.00 26.41 2.53
CA ARG A 115 -1.04 26.38 3.58
C ARG A 115 -1.36 27.77 4.10
N ASP A 116 -0.34 28.50 4.55
CA ASP A 116 -0.54 29.80 5.20
C ASP A 116 -1.11 30.83 4.24
N THR A 117 -0.62 30.84 2.99
CA THR A 117 -1.15 31.70 1.93
C THR A 117 -2.62 31.40 1.62
N VAL A 118 -2.98 30.12 1.51
CA VAL A 118 -4.37 29.69 1.26
C VAL A 118 -5.26 30.04 2.44
N THR A 119 -4.82 29.78 3.67
CA THR A 119 -5.58 30.13 4.88
C THR A 119 -5.80 31.63 4.99
N ALA A 120 -4.76 32.44 4.77
CA ALA A 120 -4.88 33.91 4.82
C ALA A 120 -5.80 34.45 3.71
N GLY A 121 -5.66 33.94 2.49
CA GLY A 121 -6.50 34.35 1.35
C GLY A 121 -7.97 33.99 1.56
N LEU A 122 -8.25 32.77 2.04
CA LEU A 122 -9.62 32.35 2.37
C LEU A 122 -10.21 33.15 3.54
N ALA A 123 -9.44 33.43 4.58
CA ALA A 123 -9.90 34.25 5.71
C ALA A 123 -10.20 35.70 5.31
N SER A 124 -9.45 36.23 4.33
CA SER A 124 -9.62 37.59 3.81
C SER A 124 -10.70 37.68 2.71
N GLY A 125 -11.23 36.54 2.25
CA GLY A 125 -12.16 36.48 1.12
C GLY A 125 -11.55 36.90 -0.22
N ASP A 126 -10.23 36.76 -0.37
CA ASP A 126 -9.49 37.16 -1.56
C ASP A 126 -9.80 36.22 -2.73
N ALA A 127 -10.36 36.76 -3.82
CA ALA A 127 -10.67 35.97 -5.02
C ALA A 127 -9.41 35.39 -5.70
N ALA A 128 -8.23 35.96 -5.48
CA ALA A 128 -6.98 35.44 -6.02
C ALA A 128 -6.59 34.09 -5.41
N VAL A 129 -7.07 33.77 -4.19
CA VAL A 129 -6.79 32.49 -3.53
C VAL A 129 -7.32 31.30 -4.33
N THR A 130 -8.39 31.49 -5.10
CA THR A 130 -8.98 30.45 -5.95
C THR A 130 -8.03 29.99 -7.05
N ALA A 131 -7.23 30.91 -7.61
CA ALA A 131 -6.21 30.58 -8.61
C ALA A 131 -5.07 29.77 -7.99
N GLU A 132 -4.65 30.11 -6.77
CA GLU A 132 -3.63 29.34 -6.05
C GLU A 132 -4.15 27.93 -5.70
N ILE A 133 -5.37 27.81 -5.18
CA ILE A 133 -6.00 26.50 -4.92
C ILE A 133 -6.06 25.67 -6.21
N GLN A 134 -6.37 26.28 -7.35
CA GLN A 134 -6.37 25.59 -8.65
C GLN A 134 -4.96 25.13 -9.07
N ARG A 135 -3.92 25.93 -8.81
CA ARG A 135 -2.51 25.55 -9.03
C ARG A 135 -2.16 24.32 -8.20
N LEU A 136 -2.50 24.33 -6.91
CA LEU A 136 -2.26 23.22 -5.99
C LEU A 136 -3.01 21.95 -6.39
N LEU A 137 -4.26 22.10 -6.84
CA LEU A 137 -5.07 21.00 -7.38
C LEU A 137 -4.34 20.32 -8.56
N ARG A 138 -3.87 21.09 -9.54
CA ARG A 138 -3.15 20.54 -10.70
C ARG A 138 -1.85 19.85 -10.29
N LEU A 139 -1.09 20.46 -9.38
CA LEU A 139 0.15 19.89 -8.85
C LEU A 139 -0.09 18.55 -8.14
N LEU A 140 -1.16 18.46 -7.35
CA LEU A 140 -1.52 17.21 -6.70
C LEU A 140 -1.90 16.13 -7.72
N PHE A 141 -2.68 16.50 -8.74
CA PHE A 141 -3.11 15.56 -9.77
C PHE A 141 -1.92 15.01 -10.56
N SER A 142 -0.95 15.85 -10.94
CA SER A 142 0.26 15.43 -11.65
C SER A 142 1.14 14.52 -10.78
N ALA A 143 1.31 14.86 -9.50
CA ALA A 143 2.11 14.07 -8.56
C ALA A 143 1.50 12.69 -8.29
N ALA A 144 0.18 12.57 -8.41
CA ALA A 144 -0.55 11.34 -8.18
C ALA A 144 -0.77 10.51 -9.47
N SER A 145 -0.32 11.00 -10.62
CA SER A 145 -0.23 10.26 -11.89
C SER A 145 1.20 9.80 -12.23
N ALA A 146 2.19 10.28 -11.47
CA ALA A 146 3.59 9.87 -11.54
C ALA A 146 3.84 8.63 -10.67
#